data_AF-A0A0H3AH32-F1
#
_entry.id   AF-A0A0H3AH32-F1
#
_cell.length_a   1.000
_cell.length_b   1.000
_cell.length_c   1.000
_cell.angle_alpha   90.00
_cell.angle_beta   90.00
_cell.angle_gamma   90.00
#
_symmetry.space_group_name_H-M   'P 1'
#
loop_
_entity.id
_entity.type
_entity.pdbx_description
1 polymer ?
#
loop_
_entity_poly.entity_id
_entity_poly.type
_entity_poly.pdbx_seq_one_letter_code
_entity_poly.pdbx_strand_id
1 'polypeptide(L)' 'MIKAAWASALGIEYFEVKSSVHFPSNSTYYIYKGKDPYQEEYRQCFYRLSYLAKIDTKIYSNGLKNLSTSRK' A
#
# COMPACT_ATOMS: atom_id res chain seq x y z
N MET A 1 10.72 -5.43 -7.43
CA MET A 1 9.45 -4.88 -7.97
C MET A 1 8.34 -5.21 -6.98
N ILE A 2 7.49 -4.25 -6.58
CA ILE A 2 6.53 -4.41 -5.45
C ILE A 2 5.66 -5.68 -5.57
N LYS A 3 5.25 -6.05 -6.79
CA LYS A 3 4.44 -7.25 -7.08
C LYS A 3 5.13 -8.57 -6.74
N ALA A 4 6.43 -8.68 -7.01
CA ALA A 4 7.21 -9.88 -6.71
C ALA A 4 7.40 -10.06 -5.19
N ALA A 5 7.58 -8.95 -4.46
CA ALA A 5 7.62 -8.98 -3.00
C ALA A 5 6.28 -9.44 -2.42
N TRP A 6 5.16 -8.99 -2.98
CA TRP A 6 3.82 -9.48 -2.63
C TRP A 6 3.63 -10.98 -2.94
N ALA A 7 4.06 -11.44 -4.11
CA ALA A 7 3.99 -12.86 -4.49
C ALA A 7 4.73 -13.74 -3.47
N SER A 8 5.97 -13.34 -3.15
CA SER A 8 6.81 -14.02 -2.16
C SER A 8 6.21 -14.00 -0.76
N ALA A 9 5.64 -12.87 -0.32
CA ALA A 9 5.01 -12.76 1.00
C ALA A 9 3.74 -13.60 1.13
N LEU A 10 2.99 -13.76 0.03
CA LEU A 10 1.76 -14.55 -0.01
C LEU A 10 2.00 -16.03 -0.35
N GLY A 11 3.21 -16.41 -0.79
CA GLY A 11 3.52 -17.77 -1.22
C GLY A 11 2.78 -18.19 -2.50
N ILE A 12 2.48 -17.23 -3.38
CA ILE A 12 1.75 -17.45 -4.64
C ILE A 12 2.61 -17.08 -5.84
N GLU A 13 2.20 -17.51 -7.01
CA GLU A 13 2.89 -17.17 -8.25
C GLU A 13 2.71 -15.70 -8.65
N TYR A 14 3.68 -15.15 -9.38
CA TYR A 14 3.69 -13.74 -9.75
C TYR A 14 2.45 -13.31 -10.56
N PHE A 15 1.93 -14.20 -11.41
CA PHE A 15 0.74 -13.91 -12.21
C PHE A 15 -0.54 -13.83 -11.37
N GLU A 16 -0.59 -14.54 -10.24
CA GLU A 16 -1.74 -14.55 -9.32
C GLU A 16 -1.86 -13.22 -8.56
N VAL A 17 -0.73 -12.60 -8.22
CA VAL A 17 -0.73 -11.26 -7.58
C VAL A 17 -1.45 -10.22 -8.42
N LYS A 18 -1.38 -10.32 -9.75
CA LYS A 18 -1.99 -9.34 -10.67
C LYS A 18 -3.52 -9.36 -10.59
N SER A 19 -4.12 -10.50 -10.31
CA SER A 19 -5.58 -10.64 -10.16
C SER A 19 -6.05 -10.49 -8.71
N SER A 20 -5.19 -10.71 -7.71
CA SER A 20 -5.56 -10.65 -6.30
C SER A 20 -5.58 -9.24 -5.68
N VAL A 21 -4.78 -8.30 -6.21
CA VAL A 21 -4.63 -6.97 -5.61
C VAL A 21 -4.71 -5.88 -6.68
N HIS A 22 -5.51 -4.84 -6.42
CA HIS A 22 -5.54 -3.65 -7.28
C HIS A 22 -4.29 -2.78 -7.04
N PHE A 23 -3.46 -2.64 -8.06
CA PHE A 23 -2.32 -1.72 -8.06
C PHE A 23 -2.68 -0.43 -8.81
N PRO A 24 -2.85 0.72 -8.14
CA PRO A 24 -3.13 1.97 -8.82
C PRO A 24 -1.94 2.43 -9.66
N SER A 25 -2.23 3.21 -10.72
CA SER A 25 -1.21 3.70 -11.68
C SER A 25 -0.11 4.51 -11.00
N ASN A 26 -0.41 5.25 -9.94
CA ASN A 26 0.55 5.95 -9.10
C ASN A 26 0.77 5.19 -7.78
N SER A 27 1.20 3.93 -7.80
CA SER A 27 1.29 3.11 -6.57
C SER A 27 2.57 3.32 -5.75
N THR A 28 3.55 4.05 -6.27
CA THR A 28 4.90 4.16 -5.69
C THR A 28 5.42 5.58 -5.70
N TYR A 29 6.17 5.96 -4.67
CA TYR A 29 6.93 7.21 -4.60
C TYR A 29 8.41 6.88 -4.61
N TYR A 30 9.17 7.65 -5.37
CA TYR A 30 10.63 7.57 -5.39
C TYR A 30 11.21 8.81 -4.72
N ILE A 31 11.98 8.61 -3.65
CA ILE A 31 12.62 9.69 -2.90
C ILE A 31 14.11 9.58 -3.14
N TYR A 32 14.64 10.52 -3.91
CA TYR A 32 16.06 10.54 -4.27
C TYR A 32 16.80 11.58 -3.46
N LYS A 33 17.50 11.13 -2.40
CA LYS A 33 18.25 12.02 -1.49
C LYS A 33 19.38 12.81 -2.18
N GLY A 34 19.84 12.38 -3.35
CA GLY A 34 20.91 13.05 -4.10
C GLY A 34 20.46 14.23 -4.97
N LYS A 35 19.16 14.52 -5.04
CA LYS A 35 18.61 15.68 -5.73
C LYS A 35 18.12 16.67 -4.68
N ASP A 36 18.66 17.87 -4.69
CA ASP A 36 18.19 18.97 -3.86
C ASP A 36 17.19 19.81 -4.69
N PRO A 37 15.96 20.09 -4.21
CA PRO A 37 15.35 19.63 -2.97
C PRO A 37 14.47 18.38 -3.17
N TYR A 38 14.81 17.28 -2.48
CA TYR A 38 13.98 16.06 -2.39
C TYR A 38 12.78 16.22 -1.44
N GLN A 39 12.68 17.38 -0.78
CA GLN A 39 11.71 17.68 0.27
C GLN A 39 10.27 17.65 -0.27
N GLU A 40 10.05 18.04 -1.53
CA GLU A 40 8.72 18.00 -2.12
C GLU A 40 8.28 16.56 -2.44
N GLU A 41 9.17 15.72 -3.00
CA GLU A 41 8.90 14.30 -3.20
C GLU A 41 8.60 13.60 -1.85
N TYR A 42 9.34 13.96 -0.81
CA TYR A 42 9.11 13.47 0.55
C TYR A 42 7.75 13.92 1.09
N ARG A 43 7.41 15.21 0.96
CA ARG A 43 6.14 15.78 1.47
C ARG A 43 4.92 15.15 0.80
N GLN A 44 4.98 14.94 -0.52
CA GLN A 44 3.92 14.27 -1.28
C GLN A 44 3.74 12.80 -0.84
N CYS A 45 4.84 12.08 -0.61
CA CYS A 45 4.81 10.72 -0.09
C CYS A 45 4.19 10.68 1.32
N PHE A 46 4.63 11.58 2.21
CA PHE A 46 4.16 11.68 3.58
C PHE A 46 2.66 12.02 3.65
N TYR A 47 2.20 12.98 2.84
CA TYR A 47 0.78 13.34 2.77
C TYR A 47 -0.09 12.13 2.43
N ARG A 48 0.30 11.32 1.44
CA ARG A 48 -0.48 10.14 1.08
C ARG A 48 -0.40 9.01 2.11
N LEU A 49 0.73 8.83 2.78
CA LEU A 49 0.85 7.91 3.92
C LEU A 49 -0.09 8.31 5.06
N SER A 50 -0.26 9.61 5.31
CA SER A 50 -1.17 10.11 6.36
C SER A 50 -2.63 9.68 6.13
N TYR A 51 -3.04 9.44 4.89
CA TYR A 51 -4.37 8.89 4.58
C TYR A 51 -4.60 7.49 5.17
N LEU A 52 -3.56 6.66 5.24
CA LEU A 52 -3.64 5.33 5.87
C LEU A 52 -3.84 5.42 7.39
N ALA A 53 -3.43 6.54 7.99
CA ALA A 53 -3.63 6.85 9.40
C ALA A 53 -4.91 7.66 9.67
N LYS A 54 -5.68 7.99 8.63
CA LYS A 54 -6.88 8.83 8.78
C LYS A 54 -7.96 8.07 9.55
N ILE A 55 -8.21 8.53 10.78
CA ILE A 55 -9.24 7.97 11.66
C ILE A 55 -10.64 8.29 11.14
N ASP A 56 -10.87 9.49 10.61
CA ASP A 56 -12.21 9.97 10.23
C ASP A 56 -12.90 9.15 9.14
N THR A 57 -12.13 8.56 8.21
CA THR A 57 -12.67 7.71 7.13
C THR A 57 -12.54 6.23 7.44
N LYS A 58 -11.97 5.87 8.60
CA LYS A 58 -11.87 4.48 9.01
C LYS A 58 -13.22 4.05 9.54
N ILE A 59 -13.96 3.31 8.71
CA ILE A 59 -15.22 2.69 9.12
C ILE A 59 -14.89 1.63 10.17
N TYR A 60 -15.00 1.98 11.44
CA TYR A 60 -15.01 1.01 12.52
C TYR A 60 -16.41 0.38 12.51
N SER A 61 -16.56 -0.76 11.83
CA SER A 61 -17.83 -1.49 11.91
C SER A 61 -18.04 -1.92 13.35
N ASN A 62 -19.29 -1.90 13.80
CA ASN A 62 -19.71 -2.14 15.18
C ASN A 62 -19.57 -3.63 15.57
N GLY A 63 -18.35 -4.17 15.55
CA GLY A 63 -18.03 -5.54 15.94
C GLY A 63 -17.80 -6.55 14.81
N LEU A 64 -17.95 -6.19 13.53
CA LEU A 64 -17.61 -7.08 12.40
C LEU A 64 -16.21 -6.77 11.88
N LYS A 65 -15.34 -7.79 11.84
CA LYS A 65 -13.94 -7.65 11.42
C LYS A 65 -13.84 -7.24 9.95
N ASN A 66 -13.46 -5.98 9.69
CA ASN A 66 -13.20 -5.48 8.33
C ASN A 66 -11.99 -6.16 7.64
N LEU A 67 -11.10 -6.77 8.41
CA LEU A 67 -10.00 -7.60 7.93
C LEU A 67 -10.23 -9.02 8.44
N SER A 68 -10.93 -9.83 7.66
CA SER A 68 -11.06 -11.26 7.93
C SER A 68 -10.04 -12.02 7.08
N THR A 69 -9.30 -12.93 7.72
CA THR A 69 -8.50 -13.95 7.04
C THR A 69 -9.40 -15.16 6.78
N SER A 70 -9.33 -15.76 5.59
CA SER A 70 -9.90 -17.09 5.38
C SER A 70 -9.06 -18.09 6.17
N ARG A 71 -9.64 -18.70 7.20
CA ARG A 71 -9.05 -19.89 7.80
C ARG A 71 -9.55 -21.10 7.01
N LYS A 72 -8.62 -21.97 6.61
CA LYS A 72 -8.91 -23.36 6.25
C LYS A 72 -9.56 -24.09 7.43
#